data_AF-A0A3Q4NBS1-F1
#
_entry.id   AF-A0A3Q4NBS1-F1
#
_cell.length_a   1.000
_cell.length_b   1.000
_cell.length_c   1.000
_cell.angle_alpha   90.00
_cell.angle_beta   90.00
_cell.angle_gamma   90.00
#
_symmetry.space_group_name_H-M   'P 1'
#
loop_
_entity.id
_entity.type
_entity.pdbx_description
1 polymer ?
#
loop_
_entity_poly.entity_id
_entity_poly.type
_entity_poly.pdbx_seq_one_letter_code
_entity_poly.pdbx_strand_id
1 'polypeptide(L)'
;RKKYMLLFSPLLFFPFLGSSGEVELVAIVGDDTVLPCHLDPAVNAADMTVEWTRSDLTPRFVHVWRDGVELVNKKNVAYMERTSLPINNLKLGDISLKLSKVKLSDRGSYKCFSPALSGQASVELVLVYKYSVHLNSEDSSKVVLQCESAGWYPEPELLWLDGEGNLLSAGPTETLRGPDDLYSVSSRVTVEKRHSNNITCRVQQRNTNQSRETHIHVPGRKTKKQSIVLVVWKYRSKRQGTVSCCKK
;
A
#
# COMPACT_ATOMS: atom_id res chain seq x y z
N ARG A 1 -41.11 -12.18 11.02
CA ARG A 1 -40.92 -11.28 9.86
C ARG A 1 -39.42 -11.19 9.58
N LYS A 2 -38.93 -11.99 8.63
CA LYS A 2 -37.51 -12.00 8.24
C LYS A 2 -37.24 -10.71 7.43
N LYS A 3 -36.44 -9.80 7.96
CA LYS A 3 -35.93 -8.65 7.22
C LYS A 3 -34.73 -9.13 6.41
N TYR A 4 -34.91 -9.27 5.11
CA TYR A 4 -33.79 -9.41 4.19
C TYR A 4 -33.12 -8.04 4.08
N MET A 5 -31.93 -7.90 4.66
CA MET A 5 -31.08 -6.76 4.44
C MET A 5 -30.49 -6.90 3.03
N LEU A 6 -30.92 -6.06 2.12
CA LEU A 6 -30.37 -5.97 0.77
C LEU A 6 -28.87 -5.67 0.90
N LEU A 7 -28.04 -6.64 0.52
CA LEU A 7 -26.61 -6.43 0.32
C LEU A 7 -26.48 -5.57 -0.94
N PHE A 8 -26.18 -4.29 -0.77
CA PHE A 8 -25.65 -3.46 -1.85
C PHE A 8 -24.36 -4.13 -2.35
N SER A 9 -24.38 -4.63 -3.58
CA SER A 9 -23.16 -4.95 -4.31
C SER A 9 -22.30 -3.69 -4.39
N PRO A 10 -20.99 -3.73 -4.05
CA PRO A 10 -20.13 -2.59 -4.27
C PRO A 10 -19.89 -2.49 -5.78
N LEU A 11 -20.72 -1.71 -6.46
CA LEU A 11 -20.31 -1.09 -7.71
C LEU A 11 -19.06 -0.28 -7.35
N LEU A 12 -17.91 -0.76 -7.82
CA LEU A 12 -16.64 -0.06 -7.74
C LEU A 12 -16.87 1.36 -8.30
N PHE A 13 -16.82 2.35 -7.41
CA PHE A 13 -16.98 3.75 -7.77
C PHE A 13 -15.67 4.18 -8.46
N PHE A 14 -15.58 3.90 -9.76
CA PHE A 14 -14.51 4.38 -10.60
C PHE A 14 -14.66 5.90 -10.78
N PRO A 15 -13.59 6.70 -10.60
CA PRO A 15 -13.67 8.13 -10.85
C PRO A 15 -13.84 8.38 -12.34
N PHE A 16 -14.99 8.96 -12.70
CA PHE A 16 -15.26 9.54 -14.01
C PHE A 16 -14.70 10.96 -14.07
N LEU A 17 -14.10 11.35 -15.19
CA LEU A 17 -13.68 12.71 -15.48
C LEU A 17 -14.89 13.65 -15.38
N GLY A 18 -14.89 14.55 -14.38
CA GLY A 18 -16.01 15.48 -14.11
C GLY A 18 -16.75 15.24 -12.79
N SER A 19 -16.44 14.17 -12.05
CA SER A 19 -16.91 13.98 -10.67
C SER A 19 -16.02 14.72 -9.66
N SER A 20 -16.63 15.44 -8.71
CA SER A 20 -15.93 16.12 -7.60
C SER A 20 -15.43 15.17 -6.50
N GLY A 21 -15.41 13.85 -6.74
CA GLY A 21 -15.00 12.84 -5.78
C GLY A 21 -13.48 12.59 -5.81
N GLU A 22 -12.79 12.90 -4.71
CA GLU A 22 -11.41 12.45 -4.48
C GLU A 22 -11.45 10.97 -4.08
N VAL A 23 -10.86 10.09 -4.91
CA VAL A 23 -10.84 8.65 -4.65
C VAL A 23 -9.58 8.30 -3.87
N GLU A 24 -9.74 7.69 -2.70
CA GLU A 24 -8.62 7.15 -1.94
C GLU A 24 -8.26 5.75 -2.45
N LEU A 25 -7.05 5.57 -2.97
CA LEU A 25 -6.52 4.28 -3.41
C LEU A 25 -5.48 3.78 -2.41
N VAL A 26 -5.65 2.54 -1.94
CA VAL A 26 -4.68 1.87 -1.07
C VAL A 26 -3.79 0.95 -1.89
N ALA A 27 -2.47 1.14 -1.83
CA ALA A 27 -1.48 0.31 -2.52
C ALA A 27 -0.40 -0.21 -1.57
N ILE A 28 0.11 -1.41 -1.86
CA ILE A 28 1.19 -2.03 -1.09
C ILE A 28 2.53 -1.51 -1.62
N VAL A 29 3.42 -1.09 -0.71
CA VAL A 29 4.78 -0.68 -1.07
C VAL A 29 5.55 -1.88 -1.65
N GLY A 30 6.20 -1.70 -2.79
CA GLY A 30 6.91 -2.74 -3.54
C GLY A 30 6.08 -3.40 -4.64
N ASP A 31 4.75 -3.40 -4.52
CA ASP A 31 3.85 -3.97 -5.52
C ASP A 31 3.55 -2.97 -6.65
N ASP A 32 2.98 -3.46 -7.75
CA ASP A 32 2.43 -2.64 -8.81
C ASP A 32 1.00 -2.21 -8.47
N THR A 33 0.60 -1.00 -8.86
CA THR A 33 -0.77 -0.49 -8.65
C THR A 33 -1.31 0.20 -9.90
N VAL A 34 -2.64 0.39 -9.93
CA VAL A 34 -3.34 1.10 -11.00
C VAL A 34 -4.12 2.26 -10.40
N LEU A 35 -3.75 3.48 -10.76
CA LEU A 35 -4.48 4.70 -10.41
C LEU A 35 -5.67 4.83 -11.38
N PRO A 36 -6.92 4.64 -10.91
CA PRO A 36 -8.07 4.55 -11.78
C PRO A 36 -8.47 5.94 -12.31
N CYS A 37 -8.82 6.04 -13.58
CA CYS A 37 -9.40 7.24 -14.17
C CYS A 37 -10.07 6.92 -15.52
N HIS A 38 -11.34 7.31 -15.67
CA HIS A 38 -12.13 7.03 -16.87
C HIS A 38 -12.72 8.30 -17.47
N LEU A 39 -12.82 8.34 -18.79
CA LEU A 39 -13.51 9.42 -19.51
C LEU A 39 -15.03 9.25 -19.38
N ASP A 40 -15.73 10.35 -19.18
CA ASP A 40 -17.20 10.41 -19.26
C ASP A 40 -17.59 11.55 -20.21
N PRO A 41 -18.21 11.26 -21.37
CA PRO A 41 -18.52 9.92 -21.88
C PRO A 41 -17.27 9.11 -22.25
N ALA A 42 -17.40 7.78 -22.26
CA ALA A 42 -16.34 6.88 -22.70
C ALA A 42 -16.09 7.04 -24.21
N VAL A 43 -14.94 7.62 -24.56
CA VAL A 43 -14.51 7.88 -25.94
C VAL A 43 -13.10 7.35 -26.18
N ASN A 44 -12.75 7.09 -27.45
CA ASN A 44 -11.41 6.62 -27.81
C ASN A 44 -10.36 7.70 -27.51
N ALA A 45 -9.50 7.42 -26.52
CA ALA A 45 -8.45 8.31 -26.05
C ALA A 45 -7.07 8.02 -26.66
N ALA A 46 -6.96 7.08 -27.60
CA ALA A 46 -5.67 6.64 -28.14
C ALA A 46 -4.87 7.78 -28.79
N ASP A 47 -5.55 8.71 -29.46
CA ASP A 47 -4.93 9.87 -30.11
C ASP A 47 -5.14 11.17 -29.31
N MET A 48 -5.78 11.09 -28.14
CA MET A 48 -6.05 12.25 -27.28
C MET A 48 -4.84 12.59 -26.40
N THR A 49 -4.79 13.83 -25.91
CA THR A 49 -3.85 14.18 -24.84
C THR A 49 -4.38 13.71 -23.49
N VAL A 50 -3.56 12.94 -22.75
CA VAL A 50 -3.83 12.49 -21.38
C VAL A 50 -2.63 12.83 -20.52
N GLU A 51 -2.88 13.50 -19.39
CA GLU A 51 -1.86 13.93 -18.46
C GLU A 51 -2.14 13.40 -17.06
N TRP A 52 -1.14 12.73 -16.48
CA TRP A 52 -1.10 12.41 -15.06
C TRP A 52 -0.08 13.32 -14.37
N THR A 53 -0.53 14.05 -13.36
CA THR A 53 0.26 15.09 -12.69
C THR A 53 0.21 14.98 -11.18
N ARG A 54 1.26 15.50 -10.54
CA ARG A 54 1.39 15.69 -9.10
C ARG A 54 1.88 17.10 -8.82
N SER A 55 1.15 17.85 -8.00
CA SER A 55 1.43 19.27 -7.73
C SER A 55 2.69 19.49 -6.88
N ASP A 56 3.14 18.49 -6.14
CA ASP A 56 4.32 18.55 -5.27
C ASP A 56 5.63 18.22 -5.98
N LEU A 57 5.60 17.92 -7.29
CA LEU A 57 6.76 17.56 -8.09
C LEU A 57 7.18 18.66 -9.07
N THR A 58 8.49 18.75 -9.30
CA THR A 58 9.09 19.55 -10.37
C THR A 58 10.04 18.68 -11.20
N PRO A 59 9.75 18.39 -12.49
CA PRO A 59 8.51 18.69 -13.20
C PRO A 59 7.30 17.92 -12.62
N ARG A 60 6.10 18.46 -12.78
CA ARG A 60 4.85 17.90 -12.20
C ARG A 60 4.32 16.63 -12.89
N PHE A 61 4.87 16.28 -14.05
CA PHE A 61 4.31 15.24 -14.90
C PHE A 61 4.77 13.85 -14.45
N VAL A 62 3.80 13.03 -14.06
CA VAL A 62 3.99 11.61 -13.72
C VAL A 62 3.93 10.74 -14.99
N HIS A 63 3.04 11.08 -15.92
CA HIS A 63 2.94 10.45 -17.24
C HIS A 63 2.25 11.40 -18.21
N VAL A 64 2.67 11.41 -19.48
CA VAL A 64 2.06 12.25 -20.53
C VAL A 64 1.94 11.42 -21.80
N TRP A 65 0.72 11.32 -22.30
CA TRP A 65 0.39 10.68 -23.56
C TRP A 65 -0.21 11.72 -24.50
N ARG A 66 0.27 11.78 -25.74
CA ARG A 66 -0.20 12.72 -26.75
C ARG A 66 0.06 12.17 -28.14
N ASP A 67 -0.89 12.33 -29.05
CA ASP A 67 -0.77 11.96 -30.46
C ASP A 67 -0.28 10.51 -30.65
N GLY A 68 -0.80 9.59 -29.83
CA GLY A 68 -0.47 8.16 -29.90
C GLY A 68 0.88 7.75 -29.31
N VAL A 69 1.60 8.66 -28.64
CA VAL A 69 2.93 8.39 -28.07
C VAL A 69 3.09 8.91 -26.63
N GLU A 70 3.94 8.25 -25.85
CA GLU A 70 4.37 8.73 -24.54
C GLU A 70 5.45 9.82 -24.69
N LEU A 71 5.26 10.96 -24.02
CA LEU A 71 6.24 12.06 -24.00
C LEU A 71 7.22 11.92 -22.82
N VAL A 72 8.17 11.01 -22.96
CA VAL A 72 9.16 10.66 -21.91
C VAL A 72 9.96 11.88 -21.43
N ASN A 73 10.33 12.80 -22.32
CA ASN A 73 11.14 13.99 -22.00
C ASN A 73 10.47 15.01 -21.06
N LYS A 74 9.15 14.92 -20.84
CA LYS A 74 8.42 15.78 -19.89
C LYS A 74 8.28 15.14 -18.51
N LYS A 75 8.53 13.84 -18.39
CA LYS A 75 8.26 13.05 -17.19
C LYS A 75 9.25 13.37 -16.08
N ASN A 76 8.77 13.37 -14.85
CA ASN A 76 9.60 13.44 -13.67
C ASN A 76 10.50 12.20 -13.58
N VAL A 77 11.78 12.41 -13.27
CA VAL A 77 12.80 11.34 -13.18
C VAL A 77 12.40 10.19 -12.25
N ALA A 78 11.63 10.47 -11.19
CA ALA A 78 11.17 9.45 -10.24
C ALA A 78 10.18 8.42 -10.84
N TYR A 79 9.61 8.71 -12.01
CA TYR A 79 8.59 7.89 -12.69
C TYR A 79 9.05 7.35 -14.04
N MET A 80 10.31 7.60 -14.42
CA MET A 80 10.93 6.98 -15.60
C MET A 80 10.81 5.46 -15.52
N GLU A 81 10.35 4.85 -16.61
CA GLU A 81 10.16 3.39 -16.77
C GLU A 81 9.23 2.71 -15.76
N ARG A 82 8.53 3.49 -14.91
CA ARG A 82 7.64 2.97 -13.87
C ARG A 82 6.16 3.17 -14.18
N THR A 83 5.84 3.90 -15.24
CA THR A 83 4.48 4.32 -15.57
C THR A 83 4.08 3.87 -16.96
N SER A 84 2.84 3.40 -17.13
CA SER A 84 2.30 3.06 -18.45
C SER A 84 0.78 3.22 -18.52
N LEU A 85 0.29 3.53 -19.72
CA LEU A 85 -1.13 3.52 -20.07
C LEU A 85 -1.39 2.38 -21.07
N PRO A 86 -2.24 1.39 -20.74
CA PRO A 86 -2.55 0.32 -21.67
C PRO A 86 -3.34 0.84 -22.89
N ILE A 87 -2.76 0.76 -24.09
CA ILE A 87 -3.35 1.32 -25.32
C ILE A 87 -4.75 0.76 -25.60
N ASN A 88 -4.98 -0.53 -25.34
CA ASN A 88 -6.30 -1.15 -25.53
C ASN A 88 -7.37 -0.55 -24.60
N ASN A 89 -6.99 -0.10 -23.40
CA ASN A 89 -7.88 0.54 -22.45
C ASN A 89 -8.18 1.98 -22.86
N LEU A 90 -7.18 2.70 -23.40
CA LEU A 90 -7.37 4.06 -23.92
C LEU A 90 -8.44 4.10 -25.01
N LYS A 91 -8.50 3.10 -25.89
CA LYS A 91 -9.54 2.99 -26.93
C LYS A 91 -10.96 2.89 -26.38
N LEU A 92 -11.11 2.46 -25.13
CA LEU A 92 -12.37 2.32 -24.40
C LEU A 92 -12.63 3.49 -23.44
N GLY A 93 -11.79 4.54 -23.46
CA GLY A 93 -11.90 5.68 -22.55
C GLY A 93 -11.38 5.42 -21.13
N ASP A 94 -10.65 4.32 -20.92
CA ASP A 94 -9.95 4.05 -19.66
C ASP A 94 -8.52 4.59 -19.74
N ILE A 95 -8.28 5.66 -18.99
CA ILE A 95 -7.00 6.38 -18.92
C ILE A 95 -6.26 6.10 -17.59
N SER A 96 -6.56 4.97 -16.96
CA SER A 96 -5.97 4.55 -15.70
C SER A 96 -4.47 4.30 -15.82
N LEU A 97 -3.71 4.84 -14.88
CA LEU A 97 -2.25 4.77 -14.90
C LEU A 97 -1.73 3.55 -14.13
N LYS A 98 -0.97 2.70 -14.80
CA LYS A 98 -0.18 1.67 -14.12
C LYS A 98 1.09 2.30 -13.55
N LEU A 99 1.33 2.09 -12.26
CA LEU A 99 2.54 2.50 -11.55
C LEU A 99 3.20 1.25 -10.94
N SER A 100 4.41 0.94 -11.38
CA SER A 100 5.14 -0.25 -10.95
C SER A 100 6.06 0.02 -9.74
N LYS A 101 6.23 -1.00 -8.90
CA LYS A 101 7.11 -1.00 -7.72
C LYS A 101 6.90 0.23 -6.85
N VAL A 102 5.72 0.37 -6.27
CA VAL A 102 5.30 1.56 -5.53
C VAL A 102 6.24 1.84 -4.36
N LYS A 103 6.67 3.09 -4.22
CA LYS A 103 7.61 3.57 -3.19
C LYS A 103 6.89 4.47 -2.19
N LEU A 104 7.45 4.64 -1.00
CA LEU A 104 6.90 5.56 0.02
C LEU A 104 6.76 7.01 -0.48
N SER A 105 7.69 7.46 -1.34
CA SER A 105 7.66 8.78 -1.98
C SER A 105 6.51 8.96 -2.98
N ASP A 106 5.93 7.86 -3.46
CA ASP A 106 4.82 7.90 -4.41
C ASP A 106 3.51 8.28 -3.73
N ARG A 107 3.45 8.30 -2.38
CA ARG A 107 2.28 8.77 -1.65
C ARG A 107 1.93 10.21 -2.04
N GLY A 108 0.63 10.46 -2.20
CA GLY A 108 0.07 11.79 -2.39
C GLY A 108 -1.05 11.83 -3.41
N SER A 109 -1.45 13.05 -3.76
CA SER A 109 -2.57 13.32 -4.64
C SER A 109 -2.11 13.37 -6.09
N TYR A 110 -2.65 12.46 -6.90
CA TYR A 110 -2.45 12.40 -8.34
C TYR A 110 -3.66 12.97 -9.04
N LYS A 111 -3.43 13.66 -10.16
CA LYS A 111 -4.49 14.23 -10.98
C LYS A 111 -4.39 13.72 -12.41
N CYS A 112 -5.46 13.10 -12.90
CA CYS A 112 -5.63 12.82 -14.32
C CYS A 112 -6.38 13.97 -15.00
N PHE A 113 -5.96 14.33 -16.20
CA PHE A 113 -6.52 15.43 -16.98
C PHE A 113 -6.53 15.11 -18.47
N SER A 114 -7.64 15.45 -19.14
CA SER A 114 -7.75 15.41 -20.60
C SER A 114 -8.26 16.77 -21.11
N PRO A 115 -7.43 17.53 -21.87
CA PRO A 115 -7.84 18.83 -22.40
C PRO A 115 -9.10 18.76 -23.28
N ALA A 116 -9.23 17.70 -24.07
CA ALA A 116 -10.32 17.56 -25.04
C ALA A 116 -11.72 17.41 -24.41
N LEU A 117 -11.80 16.94 -23.16
CA LEU A 117 -13.06 16.85 -22.41
C LEU A 117 -13.18 17.94 -21.32
N SER A 118 -12.15 18.77 -21.14
CA SER A 118 -12.04 19.69 -19.99
C SER A 118 -12.25 19.02 -18.62
N GLY A 119 -12.09 17.69 -18.56
CA GLY A 119 -12.35 16.89 -17.37
C GLY A 119 -11.08 16.64 -16.58
N GLN A 120 -11.21 16.63 -15.27
CA GLN A 120 -10.15 16.23 -14.34
C GLN A 120 -10.73 15.37 -13.22
N ALA A 121 -9.91 14.47 -12.68
CA ALA A 121 -10.20 13.77 -11.44
C ALA A 121 -8.92 13.61 -10.61
N SER A 122 -9.10 13.43 -9.30
CA SER A 122 -8.00 13.27 -8.35
C SER A 122 -8.07 11.92 -7.64
N VAL A 123 -6.90 11.31 -7.48
CA VAL A 123 -6.71 10.05 -6.75
C VAL A 123 -5.67 10.27 -5.66
N GLU A 124 -6.07 10.09 -4.41
CA GLU A 124 -5.15 10.12 -3.27
C GLU A 124 -4.55 8.72 -3.07
N LEU A 125 -3.26 8.57 -3.35
CA LEU A 125 -2.55 7.30 -3.16
C LEU A 125 -2.06 7.17 -1.71
N VAL A 126 -2.65 6.24 -0.97
CA VAL A 126 -2.24 5.87 0.37
C VAL A 126 -1.51 4.52 0.34
N LEU A 127 -0.42 4.44 1.09
CA LEU A 127 0.45 3.27 1.07
C LEU A 127 0.26 2.40 2.31
N VAL A 128 0.38 1.08 2.13
CA VAL A 128 0.38 0.07 3.19
C VAL A 128 1.62 -0.81 3.08
N TYR A 129 2.05 -1.40 4.19
CA TYR A 129 3.05 -2.47 4.18
C TYR A 129 2.36 -3.83 4.24
N LYS A 130 2.99 -4.83 3.66
CA LYS A 130 2.52 -6.22 3.68
C LYS A 130 3.03 -6.92 4.93
N TYR A 131 2.14 -7.65 5.62
CA TYR A 131 2.51 -8.57 6.70
C TYR A 131 1.84 -9.92 6.49
N SER A 132 2.64 -10.97 6.62
CA SER A 132 2.19 -12.36 6.67
C SER A 132 2.55 -12.95 8.02
N VAL A 133 1.58 -13.54 8.70
CA VAL A 133 1.82 -14.36 9.88
C VAL A 133 1.40 -15.79 9.60
N HIS A 134 2.35 -16.70 9.76
CA HIS A 134 2.16 -18.13 9.63
C HIS A 134 2.18 -18.79 11.02
N LEU A 135 1.12 -19.52 11.33
CA LEU A 135 0.98 -20.33 12.54
C LEU A 135 1.25 -21.79 12.22
N ASN A 136 2.41 -22.30 12.65
CA ASN A 136 2.77 -23.71 12.50
C ASN A 136 2.69 -24.41 13.86
N SER A 137 1.65 -25.21 14.04
CA SER A 137 1.45 -26.01 15.24
C SER A 137 2.02 -27.41 15.04
N GLU A 138 3.26 -27.62 15.48
CA GLU A 138 3.93 -28.93 15.38
C GLU A 138 3.42 -29.91 16.47
N ASP A 139 3.15 -29.40 17.68
CA ASP A 139 2.74 -30.22 18.84
C ASP A 139 1.49 -29.69 19.58
N SER A 140 0.96 -30.49 20.51
CA SER A 140 -0.10 -30.06 21.44
C SER A 140 0.39 -29.06 22.49
N SER A 141 1.70 -28.97 22.72
CA SER A 141 2.33 -28.16 23.77
C SER A 141 2.95 -26.85 23.26
N LYS A 142 3.43 -26.82 22.02
CA LYS A 142 4.17 -25.68 21.43
C LYS A 142 3.57 -25.25 20.09
N VAL A 143 3.74 -23.97 19.77
CA VAL A 143 3.43 -23.38 18.46
C VAL A 143 4.63 -22.60 17.98
N VAL A 144 4.94 -22.71 16.69
CA VAL A 144 5.92 -21.87 16.00
C VAL A 144 5.15 -20.78 15.27
N LEU A 145 5.47 -19.53 15.60
CA LEU A 145 4.96 -18.35 14.91
C LEU A 145 6.05 -17.86 13.97
N GLN A 146 5.69 -17.56 12.74
CA GLN A 146 6.56 -16.93 11.77
C GLN A 146 5.89 -15.64 11.30
N CYS A 147 6.58 -14.53 11.49
CA CYS A 147 6.12 -13.20 11.10
C CYS A 147 7.03 -12.69 10.00
N GLU A 148 6.43 -12.25 8.91
CA GLU A 148 7.08 -11.70 7.75
C GLU A 148 6.49 -10.33 7.44
N SER A 149 7.35 -9.38 7.09
CA SER A 149 6.92 -8.07 6.64
C SER A 149 7.82 -7.55 5.54
N ALA A 150 7.23 -6.90 4.54
CA ALA A 150 7.91 -6.42 3.35
C ALA A 150 7.57 -4.96 3.04
N GLY A 151 8.49 -4.32 2.30
CA GLY A 151 8.31 -2.98 1.75
C GLY A 151 8.98 -1.87 2.57
N TRP A 152 9.94 -2.18 3.44
CA TRP A 152 10.52 -1.21 4.37
C TRP A 152 11.72 -0.46 3.79
N TYR A 153 11.83 0.84 4.10
CA TYR A 153 13.06 1.60 3.89
C TYR A 153 13.17 2.73 4.91
N PRO A 154 14.31 2.92 5.61
CA PRO A 154 15.52 2.08 5.62
C PRO A 154 15.27 0.70 6.30
N GLU A 155 16.33 -0.09 6.50
CA GLU A 155 16.25 -1.40 7.17
C GLU A 155 15.50 -1.34 8.52
N PRO A 156 14.49 -2.20 8.76
CA PRO A 156 13.73 -2.23 10.01
C PRO A 156 14.23 -3.32 10.99
N GLU A 157 13.82 -3.23 12.25
CA GLU A 157 13.99 -4.25 13.29
C GLU A 157 12.66 -5.00 13.51
N LEU A 158 12.69 -6.33 13.56
CA LEU A 158 11.54 -7.18 13.93
C LEU A 158 11.72 -7.72 15.35
N LEU A 159 10.73 -7.47 16.20
CA LEU A 159 10.67 -7.86 17.61
C LEU A 159 9.42 -8.69 17.90
N TRP A 160 9.56 -9.63 18.84
CA TRP A 160 8.45 -10.40 19.39
C TRP A 160 8.18 -9.95 20.82
N LEU A 161 6.91 -9.69 21.14
CA LEU A 161 6.47 -9.27 22.46
C LEU A 161 5.39 -10.21 23.01
N ASP A 162 5.38 -10.43 24.31
CA ASP A 162 4.28 -11.11 25.01
C ASP A 162 3.05 -10.19 25.16
N GLY A 163 2.03 -10.66 25.87
CA GLY A 163 0.78 -9.92 26.10
C GLY A 163 0.96 -8.69 26.98
N GLU A 164 2.04 -8.65 27.76
CA GLU A 164 2.43 -7.60 28.68
C GLU A 164 3.40 -6.58 28.03
N GLY A 165 3.92 -6.89 26.84
CA GLY A 165 4.84 -6.05 26.08
C GLY A 165 6.32 -6.32 26.34
N ASN A 166 6.68 -7.42 27.00
CA ASN A 166 8.07 -7.82 27.21
C ASN A 166 8.62 -8.56 26.00
N LEU A 167 9.94 -8.43 25.78
CA LEU A 167 10.64 -9.10 24.68
C LEU A 167 10.68 -10.61 24.87
N LEU A 168 10.29 -11.33 23.82
CA LEU A 168 10.43 -12.79 23.75
C LEU A 168 11.78 -13.17 23.13
N SER A 169 12.35 -14.26 23.61
CA SER A 169 13.52 -14.88 22.98
C SER A 169 13.09 -15.59 21.70
N ALA A 170 13.49 -15.03 20.56
CA ALA A 170 13.18 -15.55 19.22
C ALA A 170 14.44 -16.02 18.50
N GLY A 171 14.26 -16.73 17.38
CA GLY A 171 15.36 -17.06 16.48
C GLY A 171 15.94 -15.80 15.80
N PRO A 172 17.05 -15.93 15.07
CA PRO A 172 17.62 -14.82 14.32
C PRO A 172 16.60 -14.26 13.33
N THR A 173 16.57 -12.93 13.20
CA THR A 173 15.78 -12.26 12.17
C THR A 173 16.51 -12.36 10.84
N GLU A 174 15.81 -12.84 9.82
CA GLU A 174 16.28 -12.84 8.44
C GLU A 174 15.85 -11.52 7.80
N THR A 175 16.83 -10.79 7.27
CA THR A 175 16.59 -9.53 6.56
C THR A 175 17.11 -9.66 5.14
N LEU A 176 16.24 -9.42 4.16
CA LEU A 176 16.55 -9.48 2.73
C LEU A 176 16.30 -8.12 2.10
N ARG A 177 17.29 -7.62 1.36
CA ARG A 177 17.15 -6.41 0.54
C ARG A 177 16.73 -6.82 -0.87
N GLY A 178 15.55 -6.38 -1.29
CA GLY A 178 15.01 -6.62 -2.62
C GLY A 178 15.73 -5.80 -3.70
N PRO A 179 15.52 -6.13 -4.99
CA PRO A 179 16.05 -5.38 -6.11
C PRO A 179 15.45 -3.97 -6.25
N ASP A 180 14.36 -3.70 -5.52
CA ASP A 180 13.67 -2.41 -5.40
C ASP A 180 14.23 -1.51 -4.31
N ASP A 181 15.31 -1.93 -3.64
CA ASP A 181 15.91 -1.27 -2.49
C ASP A 181 15.00 -1.26 -1.25
N LEU A 182 14.03 -2.16 -1.18
CA LEU A 182 13.16 -2.33 -0.01
C LEU A 182 13.57 -3.57 0.78
N TYR A 183 13.44 -3.47 2.09
CA TYR A 183 13.75 -4.54 3.02
C TYR A 183 12.51 -5.39 3.30
N SER A 184 12.73 -6.70 3.29
CA SER A 184 11.82 -7.70 3.82
C SER A 184 12.46 -8.35 5.04
N VAL A 185 11.71 -8.47 6.12
CA VAL A 185 12.15 -9.05 7.38
C VAL A 185 11.27 -10.22 7.76
N SER A 186 11.89 -11.29 8.25
CA SER A 186 11.23 -12.51 8.70
C SER A 186 11.84 -12.95 10.02
N SER A 187 11.01 -13.40 10.95
CA SER A 187 11.49 -13.98 12.20
C SER A 187 10.54 -15.07 12.68
N ARG A 188 11.10 -16.01 13.43
CA ARG A 188 10.38 -17.17 13.98
C ARG A 188 10.54 -17.22 15.50
N VAL A 189 9.44 -17.47 16.20
CA VAL A 189 9.44 -17.66 17.66
C VAL A 189 8.65 -18.91 18.03
N THR A 190 9.11 -19.63 19.05
CA THR A 190 8.40 -20.80 19.59
C THR A 190 7.75 -20.42 20.92
N VAL A 191 6.44 -20.65 21.04
CA VAL A 191 5.65 -20.27 22.23
C VAL A 191 4.95 -21.51 22.81
N GLU A 192 4.89 -21.61 24.13
CA GLU A 192 4.17 -22.68 24.81
C GLU A 192 2.67 -22.38 24.93
N LYS A 193 1.80 -23.37 24.63
CA LYS A 193 0.33 -23.26 24.63
C LYS A 193 -0.33 -23.37 26.01
N ARG A 194 0.40 -23.04 27.10
CA ARG A 194 -0.06 -23.30 28.48
C ARG A 194 -1.41 -22.66 28.77
N HIS A 195 -1.53 -21.38 28.48
CA HIS A 195 -2.77 -20.61 28.51
C HIS A 195 -2.92 -19.84 27.21
N SER A 196 -4.13 -19.34 26.94
CA SER A 196 -4.39 -18.51 25.78
C SER A 196 -3.63 -17.21 25.92
N ASN A 197 -2.78 -16.88 24.94
CA ASN A 197 -1.91 -15.71 25.00
C ASN A 197 -2.00 -14.91 23.70
N ASN A 198 -1.86 -13.59 23.84
CA ASN A 198 -1.63 -12.73 22.68
C ASN A 198 -0.13 -12.50 22.56
N ILE A 199 0.38 -12.73 21.36
CA ILE A 199 1.77 -12.49 21.02
C ILE A 199 1.78 -11.37 19.98
N THR A 200 2.68 -10.42 20.13
CA THR A 200 2.77 -9.28 19.23
C THR A 200 4.04 -9.39 18.41
N CYS A 201 3.91 -9.37 17.08
CA CYS A 201 5.04 -9.15 16.19
C CYS A 201 5.10 -7.66 15.87
N ARG A 202 6.16 -6.98 16.29
CA ARG A 202 6.39 -5.55 16.06
C ARG A 202 7.58 -5.36 15.13
N VAL A 203 7.35 -4.65 14.03
CA VAL A 203 8.42 -4.19 13.14
C VAL A 203 8.60 -2.68 13.34
N GLN A 204 9.80 -2.24 13.65
CA GLN A 204 10.11 -0.86 14.00
C GLN A 204 11.34 -0.31 13.27
N GLN A 205 11.34 0.98 13.00
CA GLN A 205 12.48 1.74 12.50
C GLN A 205 12.83 2.82 13.52
N ARG A 206 13.99 2.69 14.16
CA ARG A 206 14.46 3.66 15.18
C ARG A 206 14.68 5.05 14.58
N ASN A 207 15.28 5.11 13.39
CA ASN A 207 15.65 6.36 12.74
C ASN A 207 14.42 7.24 12.39
N THR A 208 13.28 6.63 12.08
CA THR A 208 12.06 7.34 11.69
C THR A 208 11.02 7.39 12.82
N ASN A 209 11.28 6.74 13.97
CA ASN A 209 10.33 6.51 15.06
C ASN A 209 8.99 5.92 14.56
N GLN A 210 9.06 5.01 13.59
CA GLN A 210 7.91 4.33 13.04
C GLN A 210 7.87 2.88 13.53
N SER A 211 6.72 2.44 13.99
CA SER A 211 6.47 1.03 14.30
C SER A 211 5.13 0.59 13.76
N ARG A 212 5.03 -0.70 13.48
CA ARG A 212 3.81 -1.41 13.10
C ARG A 212 3.82 -2.74 13.80
N GLU A 213 2.67 -3.18 14.29
CA GLU A 213 2.60 -4.39 15.09
C GLU A 213 1.32 -5.14 14.79
N THR A 214 1.40 -6.46 14.79
CA THR A 214 0.23 -7.32 14.65
C THR A 214 0.05 -8.18 15.89
N HIS A 215 -1.20 -8.33 16.32
CA HIS A 215 -1.58 -9.11 17.49
C HIS A 215 -2.03 -10.49 17.06
N ILE A 216 -1.36 -11.51 17.59
CA ILE A 216 -1.53 -12.90 17.21
C ILE A 216 -2.11 -13.62 18.42
N HIS A 217 -3.35 -14.08 18.28
CA HIS A 217 -3.97 -14.88 19.31
C HIS A 217 -3.50 -16.33 19.21
N VAL A 218 -2.76 -16.80 20.22
CA VAL A 218 -2.35 -18.18 20.36
C VAL A 218 -3.37 -18.90 21.25
N PRO A 219 -4.19 -19.79 20.68
CA PRO A 219 -5.18 -20.50 21.47
C PRO A 219 -4.51 -21.61 22.30
N GLY A 220 -5.08 -21.89 23.47
CA GLY A 220 -4.56 -22.92 24.38
C GLY A 220 -4.64 -24.35 23.82
N ARG A 221 -4.10 -25.32 24.59
CA ARG A 221 -3.96 -26.76 24.25
C ARG A 221 -5.16 -27.46 23.58
N LYS A 222 -6.38 -26.93 23.70
CA LYS A 222 -7.62 -27.54 23.17
C LYS A 222 -7.86 -27.33 21.67
N THR A 223 -7.00 -26.61 20.95
CA THR A 223 -7.24 -26.27 19.54
C THR A 223 -6.06 -26.66 18.63
N LYS A 224 -6.36 -27.45 17.60
CA LYS A 224 -5.46 -27.76 16.48
C LYS A 224 -6.00 -27.06 15.23
N LYS A 225 -5.51 -25.87 14.93
CA LYS A 225 -5.76 -25.22 13.63
C LYS A 225 -4.49 -24.51 13.17
N GLN A 226 -4.09 -24.76 11.93
CA GLN A 226 -3.21 -23.88 11.19
C GLN A 226 -4.06 -22.74 10.62
N SER A 227 -3.62 -21.51 10.81
CA SER A 227 -4.25 -20.32 10.26
C SER A 227 -3.17 -19.43 9.67
N ILE A 228 -3.35 -18.97 8.45
CA ILE A 228 -2.54 -17.89 7.90
C ILE A 228 -3.33 -16.60 8.17
N VAL A 229 -2.71 -15.67 8.89
CA VAL A 229 -3.30 -14.35 9.14
C VAL A 229 -2.51 -13.34 8.31
N LEU A 230 -3.14 -12.83 7.25
CA LEU A 230 -2.62 -11.71 6.49
C LEU A 230 -3.08 -10.42 7.19
N VAL A 231 -2.14 -9.56 7.55
CA VAL A 231 -2.45 -8.27 8.19
C VAL A 231 -1.90 -7.15 7.32
N VAL A 232 -2.76 -6.21 6.96
CA VAL A 232 -2.41 -5.06 6.10
C VAL A 232 -2.52 -3.80 6.94
N TRP A 233 -1.44 -3.03 7.07
CA TRP A 233 -1.40 -1.82 7.88
C TRP A 233 -1.32 -0.55 7.05
N LYS A 234 -2.30 0.35 7.23
CA LYS A 234 -2.33 1.68 6.59
C LYS A 234 -1.24 2.57 7.16
N TYR A 235 -0.45 3.19 6.27
CA TYR A 235 0.52 4.19 6.67
C TYR A 235 -0.18 5.50 7.04
N ARG A 236 -0.05 5.94 8.30
CA ARG A 236 -0.42 7.30 8.74
C ARG A 236 0.85 8.12 8.95
N SER A 237 1.07 9.12 8.09
CA SER A 237 2.07 10.16 8.33
C SER A 237 1.56 11.12 9.41
N LYS A 238 2.35 11.37 10.46
CA LYS A 238 2.12 12.51 11.35
C LYS A 238 2.31 13.77 10.51
N ARG A 239 1.25 14.56 10.28
CA ARG A 239 1.40 15.92 9.73
C ARG A 239 2.36 16.67 10.66
N GLN A 240 3.52 17.08 10.16
CA GLN A 240 4.32 18.11 10.81
C GLN A 240 3.50 19.40 10.77
N GLY A 241 2.95 19.81 11.91
CA GLY A 241 2.47 21.17 12.11
C GLY A 241 3.68 22.09 12.08
N THR A 242 3.76 22.95 11.07
CA THR A 242 4.64 24.11 11.05
C THR A 242 4.29 25.01 12.24
N VAL A 243 5.18 25.07 13.23
CA VAL A 243 5.20 26.18 14.19
C VAL A 243 5.76 27.38 13.44
N SER A 244 4.87 28.27 13.00
CA SER A 244 5.25 29.59 12.50
C SER A 244 5.74 30.42 13.68
N CYS A 245 7.05 30.62 13.78
CA CYS A 245 7.61 31.63 14.67
C CYS A 245 7.31 33.01 14.06
N CYS A 246 6.31 33.71 14.59
CA CYS A 246 6.19 35.14 14.37
C CYS A 246 7.19 35.84 15.29
N LYS A 247 8.28 36.35 14.71
CA LYS A 247 9.02 37.48 15.28
C LYS A 247 8.33 38.77 14.81
N LYS A 248 7.82 39.56 15.75
CA LYS A 248 7.89 41.02 15.74
C LYS A 248 7.77 41.50 17.18
#